data_AF-A0A0R2LFA3-F1
#
_entry.id   AF-A0A0R2LFA3-F1
#
_cell.length_a   1.000
_cell.length_b   1.000
_cell.length_c   1.000
_cell.angle_alpha   90.00
_cell.angle_beta   90.00
_cell.angle_gamma   90.00
#
_symmetry.space_group_name_H-M   'P 1'
#
loop_
_entity.id
_entity.type
_entity.pdbx_description
1 polymer ?
#
loop_
_entity_poly.entity_id
_entity_poly.type
_entity_poly.pdbx_seq_one_letter_code
_entity_poly.pdbx_strand_id
1 'polypeptide(L)'
;MNKQGLQFYMDESGNTGGNLLNKEQPFFVTGGWLMNDSYIKKLNQYVSTLDFESEIHYKKLPMGLAKESLGIMVKMIIDSMSLFNNPEEDDFVLPIFVRMRKDYLLIDRLIYSIFDSQFGPKEYKEYIDSSFLLNDEKLLEFVHIVKSKLGENRTFLKSAEKLFNFSGDCDPIYNDYLDNCINEFLQVSPYSENPMYVGFLKHINKNDVFDDLNSNGSSRYQREVVPLVISTLFDSIENILNLNIGLDKIIIYPDSDSNKNYIDDYWKMLNEVFLDKKSNEKGGYKNISKIEPNCLSEDYLGIQLADVLCSMQNELLRDGSSLSTKHLKKGSNKIGKNQNEYREILNELNELLLFMNQEIYKKFGISLITEF
;
A
#
# COMPACT_ATOMS: atom_id res chain seq x y z
N MET A 1 -12.09 -29.66 9.94
CA MET A 1 -10.72 -29.36 9.48
C MET A 1 -10.07 -28.51 10.55
N ASN A 2 -9.03 -29.00 11.24
CA ASN A 2 -8.19 -28.15 12.09
C ASN A 2 -7.09 -27.58 11.18
N LYS A 3 -7.40 -26.51 10.44
CA LYS A 3 -6.38 -25.81 9.66
C LYS A 3 -5.47 -25.10 10.67
N GLN A 4 -4.17 -25.39 10.60
CA GLN A 4 -3.13 -24.72 11.39
C GLN A 4 -3.18 -23.20 11.13
N GLY A 5 -2.68 -22.41 12.09
CA GLY A 5 -2.83 -20.96 12.09
C GLY A 5 -2.38 -20.32 10.78
N LEU A 6 -3.28 -19.56 10.16
CA LEU A 6 -2.98 -18.82 8.94
C LEU A 6 -2.27 -17.51 9.31
N GLN A 7 -1.25 -17.17 8.54
CA GLN A 7 -0.35 -16.06 8.82
C GLN A 7 -0.19 -15.22 7.56
N PHE A 8 -0.20 -13.90 7.72
CA PHE A 8 0.08 -12.98 6.63
C PHE A 8 1.42 -12.30 6.87
N TYR A 9 2.40 -12.62 6.03
CA TYR A 9 3.70 -11.96 6.05
C TYR A 9 3.70 -10.83 5.05
N MET A 10 4.19 -9.66 5.43
CA MET A 10 4.15 -8.50 4.56
C MET A 10 5.38 -7.61 4.68
N ASP A 11 5.64 -6.90 3.58
CA ASP A 11 6.68 -5.88 3.44
C ASP A 11 6.15 -4.78 2.50
N GLU A 12 6.94 -3.72 2.32
CA GLU A 12 6.68 -2.65 1.39
C GLU A 12 7.85 -2.30 0.48
N SER A 13 7.53 -1.77 -0.70
CA SER A 13 8.53 -1.26 -1.63
C SER A 13 8.02 0.02 -2.28
N GLY A 14 8.77 1.10 -2.09
CA GLY A 14 8.21 2.43 -2.30
C GLY A 14 8.87 3.42 -1.36
N ASN A 15 9.62 4.42 -1.83
CA ASN A 15 10.00 5.53 -0.94
C ASN A 15 8.73 6.28 -0.53
N THR A 16 8.44 6.29 0.77
CA THR A 16 7.26 6.90 1.39
C THR A 16 7.58 8.18 2.18
N GLY A 17 8.84 8.64 2.21
CA GLY A 17 9.28 9.58 3.26
C GLY A 17 10.09 10.81 2.82
N GLY A 18 10.11 11.19 1.54
CA GLY A 18 10.82 12.43 1.16
C GLY A 18 10.71 12.87 -0.30
N ASN A 19 10.15 12.05 -1.18
CA ASN A 19 9.87 12.41 -2.57
C ASN A 19 8.72 11.55 -3.11
N LEU A 20 7.48 12.02 -2.87
CA LEU A 20 6.27 11.31 -3.30
C LEU A 20 6.06 11.44 -4.81
N LEU A 21 6.55 12.51 -5.43
CA LEU A 21 6.47 12.70 -6.88
C LEU A 21 7.70 12.17 -7.63
N ASN A 22 8.44 11.25 -7.03
CA ASN A 22 9.58 10.62 -7.69
C ASN A 22 9.09 9.84 -8.92
N LYS A 23 9.34 10.38 -10.11
CA LYS A 23 8.99 9.75 -11.38
C LYS A 23 9.68 8.40 -11.58
N GLU A 24 10.82 8.18 -10.93
CA GLU A 24 11.55 6.91 -10.94
C GLU A 24 10.95 5.86 -10.01
N GLN A 25 9.97 6.25 -9.18
CA GLN A 25 9.25 5.36 -8.29
C GLN A 25 7.83 5.89 -8.05
N PRO A 26 6.98 5.86 -9.09
CA PRO A 26 5.67 6.51 -9.04
C PRO A 26 4.65 5.74 -8.19
N PHE A 27 4.95 4.49 -7.84
CA PHE A 27 4.09 3.63 -7.03
C PHE A 27 4.68 3.34 -5.66
N PHE A 28 3.79 3.21 -4.69
CA PHE A 28 4.01 2.52 -3.43
C PHE A 28 3.36 1.14 -3.51
N VAL A 29 4.10 0.09 -3.18
CA VAL A 29 3.61 -1.28 -3.15
C VAL A 29 3.74 -1.80 -1.74
N THR A 30 2.68 -2.40 -1.20
CA THR A 30 2.71 -3.07 0.10
C THR A 30 1.83 -4.31 0.07
N GLY A 31 2.25 -5.35 0.78
CA GLY A 31 1.56 -6.62 0.81
C GLY A 31 2.53 -7.77 1.00
N GLY A 32 2.10 -8.96 0.62
CA GLY A 32 2.89 -10.16 0.84
C GLY A 32 2.07 -11.42 0.63
N TRP A 33 2.25 -12.38 1.54
CA TRP A 33 1.79 -13.75 1.36
C TRP A 33 0.96 -14.21 2.55
N LEU A 34 -0.26 -14.64 2.26
CA LEU A 34 -1.13 -15.33 3.20
C LEU A 34 -0.83 -16.82 3.12
N MET A 35 -0.25 -17.39 4.17
CA MET A 35 0.24 -18.77 4.19
C MET A 35 -0.12 -19.47 5.49
N ASN A 36 -0.18 -20.80 5.46
CA ASN A 36 -0.28 -21.58 6.68
C ASN A 36 1.06 -22.23 7.05
N ASP A 37 1.16 -22.71 8.29
CA ASP A 37 2.37 -23.30 8.86
C ASP A 37 2.93 -24.48 8.03
N SER A 38 2.06 -25.29 7.40
CA SER A 38 2.51 -26.42 6.59
C SER A 38 3.26 -25.94 5.33
N TYR A 39 2.70 -24.92 4.65
CA TYR A 39 3.32 -24.36 3.46
C TYR A 39 4.65 -23.68 3.80
N ILE A 40 4.71 -22.93 4.90
CA ILE A 40 5.95 -22.27 5.36
C ILE A 40 7.05 -23.29 5.65
N LYS A 41 6.73 -24.43 6.28
CA LYS A 41 7.71 -25.51 6.53
C LYS A 41 8.24 -26.13 5.24
N LYS A 42 7.34 -26.42 4.29
CA LYS A 42 7.69 -26.94 2.96
C LYS A 42 8.56 -25.96 2.18
N LEU A 43 8.24 -24.67 2.27
CA LEU A 43 8.98 -23.62 1.60
C LEU A 43 10.37 -23.42 2.19
N ASN A 44 10.49 -23.43 3.52
CA ASN A 44 11.80 -23.42 4.20
C ASN A 44 12.69 -24.58 3.76
N GLN A 45 12.14 -25.79 3.64
CA GLN A 45 12.88 -26.95 3.12
C GLN A 45 13.36 -26.71 1.69
N TYR A 46 12.48 -26.21 0.81
CA TYR A 46 12.85 -25.90 -0.56
C TYR A 46 13.95 -24.83 -0.64
N VAL A 47 13.80 -23.71 0.07
CA VAL A 47 14.78 -22.61 0.07
C VAL A 47 16.13 -23.05 0.62
N SER A 48 16.16 -23.95 1.61
CA SER A 48 17.42 -24.50 2.13
C SER A 48 18.23 -25.33 1.13
N THR A 49 17.64 -25.70 -0.01
CA THR A 49 18.34 -26.38 -1.11
C THR A 49 18.96 -25.42 -2.13
N LEU A 50 18.73 -24.11 -1.96
CA LEU A 50 19.23 -23.04 -2.82
C LEU A 50 20.45 -22.36 -2.17
N ASP A 51 21.31 -21.74 -2.97
CA ASP A 51 22.56 -21.11 -2.52
C ASP A 51 22.34 -19.69 -1.94
N PHE A 52 21.41 -19.53 -1.00
CA PHE A 52 21.25 -18.31 -0.22
C PHE A 52 22.09 -18.39 1.06
N GLU A 53 23.06 -17.48 1.23
CA GLU A 53 24.00 -17.52 2.36
C GLU A 53 23.37 -17.19 3.73
N SER A 54 22.24 -16.48 3.78
CA SER A 54 21.53 -16.19 5.05
C SER A 54 20.14 -15.57 4.85
N GLU A 55 20.01 -14.57 3.98
CA GLU A 55 18.77 -13.80 3.81
C GLU A 55 18.46 -13.51 2.33
N ILE A 56 17.19 -13.64 1.94
CA ILE A 56 16.68 -13.24 0.63
C ILE A 56 16.30 -11.76 0.64
N HIS A 57 17.26 -10.87 0.83
CA HIS A 57 17.01 -9.44 0.67
C HIS A 57 17.14 -9.04 -0.80
N TYR A 58 16.01 -8.96 -1.51
CA TYR A 58 15.94 -8.86 -2.97
C TYR A 58 16.77 -7.71 -3.53
N LYS A 59 16.66 -6.53 -2.92
CA LYS A 59 17.42 -5.33 -3.32
C LYS A 59 18.92 -5.46 -3.06
N LYS A 60 19.40 -6.47 -2.34
CA LYS A 60 20.83 -6.76 -2.09
C LYS A 60 21.36 -7.95 -2.90
N LEU A 61 20.49 -8.82 -3.41
CA LEU A 61 20.89 -9.98 -4.23
C LEU A 61 21.67 -9.62 -5.51
N PRO A 62 22.67 -10.43 -5.91
CA PRO A 62 23.22 -10.42 -7.25
C PRO A 62 22.20 -10.97 -8.26
N MET A 63 22.34 -10.62 -9.54
CA MET A 63 21.40 -11.00 -10.61
C MET A 63 21.07 -12.50 -10.68
N GLY A 64 22.04 -13.39 -10.42
CA GLY A 64 21.80 -14.84 -10.42
C GLY A 64 20.79 -15.25 -9.34
N LEU A 65 21.07 -14.87 -8.09
CA LEU A 65 20.19 -15.14 -6.95
C LEU A 65 18.85 -14.39 -7.03
N ALA A 66 18.84 -13.20 -7.65
CA ALA A 66 17.59 -12.49 -7.94
C ALA A 66 16.68 -13.33 -8.86
N LYS A 67 17.22 -13.91 -9.94
CA LYS A 67 16.47 -14.84 -10.80
C LYS A 67 15.98 -16.08 -10.04
N GLU A 68 16.80 -16.65 -9.17
CA GLU A 68 16.39 -17.78 -8.32
C GLU A 68 15.23 -17.40 -7.38
N SER A 69 15.28 -16.22 -6.76
CA SER A 69 14.19 -15.72 -5.90
C SER A 69 12.89 -15.53 -6.68
N LEU A 70 12.96 -15.07 -7.94
CA LEU A 70 11.80 -14.99 -8.83
C LEU A 70 11.25 -16.38 -9.18
N GLY A 71 12.12 -17.39 -9.32
CA GLY A 71 11.72 -18.78 -9.47
C GLY A 71 10.91 -19.32 -8.28
N ILE A 72 11.25 -18.89 -7.05
CA ILE A 72 10.42 -19.17 -5.86
C ILE A 72 9.03 -18.54 -6.03
N MET A 73 8.95 -17.29 -6.49
CA MET A 73 7.66 -16.60 -6.71
C MET A 73 6.80 -17.32 -7.74
N VAL A 74 7.38 -17.76 -8.86
CA VAL A 74 6.65 -18.55 -9.88
C VAL A 74 6.02 -19.77 -9.24
N LYS A 75 6.80 -20.51 -8.46
CA LYS A 75 6.31 -21.69 -7.74
C LYS A 75 5.16 -21.35 -6.79
N MET A 76 5.30 -20.31 -5.98
CA MET A 76 4.27 -19.91 -5.02
C MET A 76 2.97 -19.47 -5.70
N ILE A 77 3.05 -18.78 -6.84
CA ILE A 77 1.85 -18.38 -7.60
C ILE A 77 1.16 -19.60 -8.22
N ILE A 78 1.93 -20.56 -8.77
CA ILE A 78 1.37 -21.82 -9.30
C ILE A 78 0.68 -22.61 -8.19
N ASP A 79 1.34 -22.75 -7.02
CA ASP A 79 0.76 -23.41 -5.85
C ASP A 79 -0.50 -22.63 -5.35
N SER A 80 -0.52 -21.29 -5.45
CA SER A 80 -1.71 -20.48 -5.13
C SER A 80 -2.87 -20.77 -6.09
N MET A 81 -2.58 -20.96 -7.38
CA MET A 81 -3.59 -21.31 -8.37
C MET A 81 -4.15 -22.72 -8.18
N SER A 82 -3.35 -23.68 -7.67
CA SER A 82 -3.84 -25.04 -7.40
C SER A 82 -4.87 -25.06 -6.28
N LEU A 83 -4.74 -24.22 -5.26
CA LEU A 83 -5.72 -24.09 -4.16
C LEU A 83 -7.14 -23.82 -4.64
N PHE A 84 -7.28 -23.01 -5.69
CA PHE A 84 -8.60 -22.67 -6.24
C PHE A 84 -9.24 -23.83 -7.02
N ASN A 85 -8.42 -24.78 -7.47
CA ASN A 85 -8.86 -26.01 -8.11
C ASN A 85 -9.03 -27.17 -7.10
N ASN A 86 -8.31 -27.12 -5.99
CA ASN A 86 -8.28 -28.17 -4.97
C ASN A 86 -8.28 -27.59 -3.54
N PRO A 87 -9.42 -27.09 -3.04
CA PRO A 87 -9.52 -26.40 -1.75
C PRO A 87 -9.33 -27.32 -0.53
N GLU A 88 -9.24 -28.64 -0.75
CA GLU A 88 -8.94 -29.65 0.27
C GLU A 88 -7.43 -29.79 0.52
N GLU A 89 -6.57 -29.12 -0.25
CA GLU A 89 -5.13 -29.09 0.03
C GLU A 89 -4.83 -28.51 1.41
N ASP A 90 -3.99 -29.24 2.16
CA ASP A 90 -3.53 -28.82 3.48
C ASP A 90 -2.57 -27.64 3.39
N ASP A 91 -1.98 -27.35 2.23
CA ASP A 91 -0.99 -26.30 1.99
C ASP A 91 -1.68 -25.05 1.44
N PHE A 92 -1.62 -23.93 2.16
CA PHE A 92 -2.24 -22.67 1.74
C PHE A 92 -1.19 -21.58 1.48
N VAL A 93 -1.32 -20.89 0.35
CA VAL A 93 -0.50 -19.75 -0.08
C VAL A 93 -1.31 -18.85 -1.01
N LEU A 94 -1.28 -17.55 -0.77
CA LEU A 94 -1.97 -16.57 -1.62
C LEU A 94 -1.25 -15.23 -1.55
N PRO A 95 -0.84 -14.61 -2.67
CA PRO A 95 -0.31 -13.26 -2.63
C PRO A 95 -1.44 -12.26 -2.53
N ILE A 96 -1.29 -11.26 -1.65
CA ILE A 96 -2.23 -10.16 -1.49
C ILE A 96 -1.41 -8.88 -1.37
N PHE A 97 -1.65 -7.91 -2.25
CA PHE A 97 -0.92 -6.65 -2.22
C PHE A 97 -1.69 -5.50 -2.87
N VAL A 98 -1.30 -4.29 -2.49
CA VAL A 98 -1.83 -3.04 -3.03
C VAL A 98 -0.72 -2.31 -3.79
N ARG A 99 -1.06 -1.82 -4.98
CA ARG A 99 -0.24 -0.87 -5.75
C ARG A 99 -0.96 0.48 -5.74
N MET A 100 -0.37 1.49 -5.11
CA MET A 100 -0.95 2.83 -5.04
C MET A 100 -0.04 3.81 -5.78
N ARG A 101 -0.58 4.58 -6.73
CA ARG A 101 0.16 5.72 -7.28
C ARG A 101 0.40 6.77 -6.18
N LYS A 102 1.64 7.22 -6.05
CA LYS A 102 2.02 8.17 -4.99
C LYS A 102 1.44 9.57 -5.19
N ASP A 103 1.10 9.95 -6.41
CA ASP A 103 0.39 11.21 -6.66
C ASP A 103 -1.07 11.13 -6.19
N TYR A 104 -1.73 9.98 -6.34
CA TYR A 104 -3.09 9.75 -5.83
C TYR A 104 -3.13 9.69 -4.32
N LEU A 105 -2.14 9.05 -3.72
CA LEU A 105 -1.91 9.06 -2.28
C LEU A 105 -1.75 10.48 -1.72
N LEU A 106 -0.98 11.33 -2.42
CA LEU A 106 -0.80 12.74 -2.04
C LEU A 106 -2.13 13.51 -2.11
N ILE A 107 -2.93 13.25 -3.14
CA ILE A 107 -4.28 13.83 -3.31
C ILE A 107 -5.20 13.35 -2.18
N ASP A 108 -5.23 12.05 -1.87
CA ASP A 108 -6.06 11.49 -0.81
C ASP A 108 -5.78 12.12 0.53
N ARG A 109 -4.50 12.25 0.88
CA ARG A 109 -4.15 12.84 2.17
C ARG A 109 -4.51 14.32 2.22
N LEU A 110 -4.38 15.09 1.12
CA LEU A 110 -4.93 16.45 1.07
C LEU A 110 -6.46 16.48 1.21
N ILE A 111 -7.17 15.57 0.56
CA ILE A 111 -8.63 15.47 0.72
C ILE A 111 -8.95 15.22 2.19
N TYR A 112 -8.29 14.25 2.82
CA TYR A 112 -8.49 13.96 4.23
C TYR A 112 -8.24 15.20 5.10
N SER A 113 -7.07 15.84 4.98
CA SER A 113 -6.71 16.98 5.82
C SER A 113 -7.60 18.20 5.61
N ILE A 114 -8.07 18.45 4.38
CA ILE A 114 -8.94 19.59 4.08
C ILE A 114 -10.38 19.31 4.48
N PHE A 115 -10.88 18.09 4.26
CA PHE A 115 -12.29 17.73 4.43
C PHE A 115 -12.60 17.04 5.77
N ASP A 116 -11.63 16.91 6.68
CA ASP A 116 -11.90 16.48 8.05
C ASP A 116 -12.76 17.53 8.77
N SER A 117 -13.96 17.11 9.20
CA SER A 117 -14.94 18.00 9.85
C SER A 117 -14.47 18.50 11.21
N GLN A 118 -13.42 17.90 11.79
CA GLN A 118 -12.76 18.42 12.99
C GLN A 118 -12.08 19.79 12.73
N PHE A 119 -11.56 20.01 11.52
CA PHE A 119 -10.84 21.23 11.13
C PHE A 119 -11.71 22.23 10.36
N GLY A 120 -12.94 21.83 10.02
CA GLY A 120 -13.91 22.67 9.34
C GLY A 120 -14.48 23.77 10.23
N PRO A 121 -14.78 24.97 9.69
CA PRO A 121 -15.47 26.01 10.45
C PRO A 121 -16.84 25.52 10.91
N LYS A 122 -17.23 25.88 12.13
CA LYS A 122 -18.46 25.39 12.79
C LYS A 122 -19.71 25.54 11.93
N GLU A 123 -19.80 26.60 11.15
CA GLU A 123 -20.94 26.89 10.25
C GLU A 123 -21.07 25.93 9.05
N TYR A 124 -20.00 25.22 8.67
CA TYR A 124 -20.02 24.21 7.60
C TYR A 124 -19.99 22.77 8.14
N LYS A 125 -19.85 22.58 9.45
CA LYS A 125 -19.70 21.25 10.05
C LYS A 125 -20.85 20.31 9.69
N GLU A 126 -22.09 20.77 9.83
CA GLU A 126 -23.27 19.99 9.45
C GLU A 126 -23.25 19.63 7.96
N TYR A 127 -22.79 20.52 7.08
CA TYR A 127 -22.65 20.24 5.66
C TYR A 127 -21.61 19.14 5.40
N ILE A 128 -20.44 19.19 6.03
CA ILE A 128 -19.38 18.17 5.88
C ILE A 128 -19.87 16.82 6.42
N ASP A 129 -20.41 16.82 7.64
CA ASP A 129 -20.91 15.61 8.30
C ASP A 129 -22.06 14.98 7.51
N SER A 130 -23.01 15.78 6.98
CA SER A 130 -24.18 15.27 6.25
C SER A 130 -23.98 14.97 4.77
N SER A 131 -23.08 15.70 4.09
CA SER A 131 -22.93 15.64 2.62
C SER A 131 -21.74 14.81 2.19
N PHE A 132 -20.69 14.73 3.00
CA PHE A 132 -19.44 14.03 2.69
C PHE A 132 -19.24 12.76 3.53
N LEU A 133 -19.58 12.75 4.82
CA LEU A 133 -19.32 11.61 5.71
C LEU A 133 -20.49 10.60 5.84
N LEU A 134 -21.72 10.96 5.41
CA LEU A 134 -22.92 10.11 5.58
C LEU A 134 -23.48 9.52 4.28
N ASN A 135 -22.91 9.85 3.11
CA ASN A 135 -23.27 9.20 1.84
C ASN A 135 -21.99 8.77 1.11
N ASP A 136 -21.53 7.55 1.45
CA ASP A 136 -20.29 6.96 0.96
C ASP A 136 -20.18 7.01 -0.58
N GLU A 137 -21.28 6.84 -1.32
CA GLU A 137 -21.26 6.86 -2.79
C GLU A 137 -20.85 8.23 -3.37
N LYS A 138 -21.36 9.33 -2.80
CA LYS A 138 -21.03 10.68 -3.27
C LYS A 138 -19.60 11.09 -2.92
N LEU A 139 -19.12 10.68 -1.76
CA LEU A 139 -17.73 10.89 -1.37
C LEU A 139 -16.79 10.13 -2.31
N LEU A 140 -17.09 8.85 -2.58
CA LEU A 140 -16.30 8.03 -3.50
C LEU A 140 -16.28 8.62 -4.91
N GLU A 141 -17.43 9.11 -5.40
CA GLU A 141 -17.53 9.80 -6.70
C GLU A 141 -16.67 11.08 -6.70
N PHE A 142 -16.76 11.92 -5.67
CA PHE A 142 -15.94 13.12 -5.53
C PHE A 142 -14.45 12.79 -5.54
N VAL A 143 -14.00 11.86 -4.69
CA VAL A 143 -12.60 11.46 -4.57
C VAL A 143 -12.09 10.94 -5.93
N HIS A 144 -12.89 10.13 -6.63
CA HIS A 144 -12.53 9.61 -7.95
C HIS A 144 -12.36 10.73 -8.99
N ILE A 145 -13.31 11.66 -9.08
CA ILE A 145 -13.25 12.79 -10.03
C ILE A 145 -12.04 13.69 -9.72
N VAL A 146 -11.81 13.97 -8.44
CA VAL A 146 -10.68 14.80 -8.02
C VAL A 146 -9.35 14.13 -8.35
N LYS A 147 -9.17 12.85 -7.99
CA LYS A 147 -7.93 12.10 -8.29
C LYS A 147 -7.64 12.04 -9.78
N SER A 148 -8.64 11.69 -10.58
CA SER A 148 -8.48 11.57 -12.03
C SER A 148 -8.06 12.90 -12.67
N LYS A 149 -8.67 14.02 -12.26
CA LYS A 149 -8.32 15.35 -12.79
C LYS A 149 -7.02 15.92 -12.24
N LEU A 150 -6.76 15.80 -10.94
CA LEU A 150 -5.59 16.41 -10.28
C LEU A 150 -4.32 15.58 -10.37
N GLY A 151 -4.43 14.26 -10.54
CA GLY A 151 -3.27 13.37 -10.67
C GLY A 151 -2.45 13.62 -11.93
N GLU A 152 -2.99 14.37 -12.90
CA GLU A 152 -2.25 14.83 -14.08
C GLU A 152 -1.82 16.31 -13.98
N ASN A 153 -2.37 17.07 -13.02
CA ASN A 153 -2.06 18.48 -12.83
C ASN A 153 -0.73 18.66 -12.10
N ARG A 154 0.34 18.93 -12.87
CA ARG A 154 1.70 19.11 -12.34
C ARG A 154 1.85 20.32 -11.42
N THR A 155 1.04 21.37 -11.59
CA THR A 155 1.09 22.56 -10.74
C THR A 155 0.48 22.25 -9.37
N PHE A 156 -0.69 21.60 -9.36
CA PHE A 156 -1.32 21.10 -8.15
C PHE A 156 -0.38 20.15 -7.39
N LEU A 157 0.13 19.11 -8.06
CA LEU A 157 0.97 18.10 -7.42
C LEU A 157 2.23 18.71 -6.79
N LYS A 158 2.89 19.66 -7.46
CA LYS A 158 4.04 20.35 -6.89
C LYS A 158 3.68 21.16 -5.65
N SER A 159 2.53 21.83 -5.64
CA SER A 159 2.06 22.58 -4.46
C SER A 159 1.75 21.63 -3.31
N ALA A 160 1.05 20.53 -3.61
CA ALA A 160 0.77 19.47 -2.66
C ALA A 160 2.05 18.86 -2.05
N GLU A 161 3.05 18.52 -2.87
CA GLU A 161 4.32 17.99 -2.38
C GLU A 161 5.07 19.00 -1.52
N LYS A 162 4.94 20.31 -1.81
CA LYS A 162 5.52 21.37 -0.97
C LYS A 162 4.84 21.50 0.38
N LEU A 163 3.51 21.31 0.46
CA LEU A 163 2.78 21.29 1.73
C LEU A 163 3.24 20.14 2.62
N PHE A 164 3.39 18.94 2.06
CA PHE A 164 3.84 17.75 2.79
C PHE A 164 5.30 17.84 3.21
N ASN A 165 6.12 18.51 2.38
CA ASN A 165 7.52 18.67 2.66
C ASN A 165 7.86 19.95 3.42
N PHE A 166 6.86 20.72 3.82
CA PHE A 166 7.08 22.00 4.47
C PHE A 166 7.83 21.81 5.78
N SER A 167 8.78 22.69 6.04
CA SER A 167 9.58 22.70 7.26
C SER A 167 9.61 24.14 7.77
N GLY A 168 8.98 24.40 8.89
CA GLY A 168 8.78 25.73 9.43
C GLY A 168 7.41 25.85 10.08
N ASP A 169 7.02 27.07 10.42
CA ASP A 169 5.68 27.38 10.93
C ASP A 169 4.70 27.57 9.77
N CYS A 170 3.41 27.57 10.06
CA CYS A 170 2.37 27.98 9.10
C CYS A 170 2.56 29.46 8.72
N ASP A 171 3.24 29.72 7.61
CA ASP A 171 3.62 31.05 7.14
C ASP A 171 2.87 31.44 5.84
N PRO A 172 3.05 32.66 5.30
CA PRO A 172 2.43 33.06 4.04
C PRO A 172 2.77 32.15 2.86
N ILE A 173 3.97 31.56 2.82
CA ILE A 173 4.40 30.67 1.73
C ILE A 173 3.64 29.35 1.79
N TYR A 174 3.45 28.78 2.99
CA TYR A 174 2.60 27.61 3.19
C TYR A 174 1.15 27.90 2.74
N ASN A 175 0.62 29.05 3.17
CA ASN A 175 -0.73 29.47 2.80
C ASN A 175 -0.92 29.64 1.29
N ASP A 176 0.09 30.13 0.58
CA ASP A 176 0.06 30.25 -0.88
C ASP A 176 0.00 28.86 -1.55
N TYR A 177 0.76 27.88 -1.07
CA TYR A 177 0.68 26.51 -1.58
C TYR A 177 -0.69 25.89 -1.32
N LEU A 178 -1.26 26.10 -0.12
CA LEU A 178 -2.57 25.58 0.25
C LEU A 178 -3.68 26.23 -0.57
N ASP A 179 -3.63 27.56 -0.76
CA ASP A 179 -4.59 28.28 -1.60
C ASP A 179 -4.54 27.82 -3.05
N ASN A 180 -3.35 27.54 -3.59
CA ASN A 180 -3.23 26.94 -4.92
C ASN A 180 -3.93 25.58 -5.00
N CYS A 181 -3.74 24.71 -3.99
CA CYS A 181 -4.45 23.43 -3.93
C CYS A 181 -5.97 23.61 -3.83
N ILE A 182 -6.46 24.50 -2.95
CA ILE A 182 -7.89 24.80 -2.78
C ILE A 182 -8.52 25.31 -4.09
N ASN A 183 -7.84 26.22 -4.78
CA ASN A 183 -8.34 26.76 -6.05
C ASN A 183 -8.49 25.68 -7.12
N GLU A 184 -7.57 24.72 -7.15
CA GLU A 184 -7.66 23.56 -8.05
C GLU A 184 -8.82 22.64 -7.65
N PHE A 185 -9.01 22.35 -6.34
CA PHE A 185 -10.19 21.61 -5.84
C PHE A 185 -11.51 22.26 -6.24
N LEU A 186 -11.59 23.60 -6.17
CA LEU A 186 -12.77 24.36 -6.60
C LEU A 186 -13.03 24.23 -8.10
N GLN A 187 -12.00 24.13 -8.94
CA GLN A 187 -12.16 24.02 -10.39
C GLN A 187 -12.59 22.61 -10.83
N VAL A 188 -12.05 21.58 -10.19
CA VAL A 188 -12.24 20.19 -10.65
C VAL A 188 -13.47 19.50 -10.06
N SER A 189 -13.94 19.98 -8.90
CA SER A 189 -15.01 19.36 -8.13
C SER A 189 -16.36 19.44 -8.86
N PRO A 190 -17.19 18.37 -8.79
CA PRO A 190 -18.58 18.41 -9.27
C PRO A 190 -19.46 19.36 -8.44
N TYR A 191 -18.99 19.84 -7.28
CA TYR A 191 -19.71 20.74 -6.39
C TYR A 191 -19.22 22.19 -6.46
N SER A 192 -18.48 22.55 -7.50
CA SER A 192 -17.88 23.89 -7.69
C SER A 192 -18.88 25.04 -7.69
N GLU A 193 -20.14 24.77 -8.04
CA GLU A 193 -21.24 25.75 -8.02
C GLU A 193 -22.01 25.76 -6.68
N ASN A 194 -21.77 24.80 -5.78
CA ASN A 194 -22.48 24.72 -4.50
C ASN A 194 -21.92 25.78 -3.52
N PRO A 195 -22.72 26.77 -3.08
CA PRO A 195 -22.24 27.84 -2.19
C PRO A 195 -21.70 27.33 -0.85
N MET A 196 -22.21 26.20 -0.34
CA MET A 196 -21.72 25.59 0.90
C MET A 196 -20.34 24.96 0.72
N TYR A 197 -20.12 24.26 -0.39
CA TYR A 197 -18.80 23.70 -0.73
C TYR A 197 -17.77 24.81 -0.93
N VAL A 198 -18.12 25.83 -1.72
CA VAL A 198 -17.25 26.98 -2.00
C VAL A 198 -16.97 27.78 -0.72
N GLY A 199 -18.00 28.00 0.09
CA GLY A 199 -17.89 28.67 1.38
C GLY A 199 -16.98 27.91 2.31
N PHE A 200 -17.18 26.59 2.46
CA PHE A 200 -16.33 25.74 3.27
C PHE A 200 -14.86 25.86 2.89
N LEU A 201 -14.51 25.61 1.62
CA LEU A 201 -13.13 25.62 1.16
C LEU A 201 -12.44 26.97 1.35
N LYS A 202 -13.18 28.09 1.24
CA LYS A 202 -12.64 29.44 1.46
C LYS A 202 -12.38 29.78 2.93
N HIS A 203 -13.01 29.08 3.85
CA HIS A 203 -12.95 29.37 5.28
C HIS A 203 -12.19 28.31 6.09
N ILE A 204 -11.59 27.30 5.45
CA ILE A 204 -10.84 26.26 6.17
C ILE A 204 -9.79 26.88 7.09
N ASN A 205 -9.59 26.27 8.26
CA ASN A 205 -8.54 26.70 9.17
C ASN A 205 -7.19 26.17 8.70
N LYS A 206 -6.40 27.05 8.06
CA LYS A 206 -5.10 26.67 7.47
C LYS A 206 -4.08 26.19 8.51
N ASN A 207 -4.16 26.68 9.75
CA ASN A 207 -3.29 26.20 10.84
C ASN A 207 -3.62 24.76 11.21
N ASP A 208 -4.90 24.39 11.22
CA ASP A 208 -5.32 23.03 11.53
C ASP A 208 -4.89 22.06 10.42
N VAL A 209 -5.03 22.48 9.15
CA VAL A 209 -4.51 21.71 7.99
C VAL A 209 -2.99 21.59 8.05
N PHE A 210 -2.30 22.65 8.46
CA PHE A 210 -0.86 22.63 8.69
C PHE A 210 -0.47 21.65 9.78
N ASP A 211 -1.12 21.70 10.93
CA ASP A 211 -0.87 20.83 12.08
C ASP A 211 -1.19 19.37 11.72
N ASP A 212 -2.28 19.09 10.99
CA ASP A 212 -2.59 17.74 10.54
C ASP A 212 -1.51 17.20 9.59
N LEU A 213 -1.06 17.98 8.60
CA LEU A 213 -0.03 17.56 7.63
C LEU A 213 1.40 17.56 8.17
N ASN A 214 1.69 18.28 9.26
CA ASN A 214 3.06 18.56 9.72
C ASN A 214 3.30 18.34 11.23
N SER A 215 2.32 17.87 12.01
CA SER A 215 2.49 17.74 13.47
C SER A 215 3.68 16.86 13.86
N ASN A 216 4.60 17.46 14.62
CA ASN A 216 5.86 16.90 15.07
C ASN A 216 5.67 15.68 15.97
N GLY A 217 6.17 14.50 15.58
CA GLY A 217 6.45 13.44 16.56
C GLY A 217 6.70 12.02 16.04
N SER A 218 6.48 11.71 14.78
CA SER A 218 7.00 10.49 14.15
C SER A 218 7.29 10.77 12.67
N SER A 219 8.11 9.95 12.03
CA SER A 219 8.45 10.13 10.61
C SER A 219 7.17 10.24 9.77
N ARG A 220 7.16 11.15 8.78
CA ARG A 220 6.06 11.33 7.80
C ARG A 220 5.55 10.00 7.20
N TYR A 221 6.41 8.99 7.21
CA TYR A 221 6.14 7.60 6.87
C TYR A 221 4.89 7.02 7.59
N GLN A 222 4.69 7.26 8.89
CA GLN A 222 3.67 6.52 9.68
C GLN A 222 2.30 7.16 9.78
N ARG A 223 2.22 8.48 9.82
CA ARG A 223 0.99 9.14 10.26
C ARG A 223 -0.08 9.25 9.18
N GLU A 224 0.28 9.19 7.90
CA GLU A 224 -0.57 9.87 6.90
C GLU A 224 -0.79 9.13 5.58
N VAL A 225 0.22 8.37 5.13
CA VAL A 225 0.25 7.76 3.79
C VAL A 225 0.06 6.25 3.88
N VAL A 226 0.85 5.60 4.74
CA VAL A 226 0.81 4.15 4.94
C VAL A 226 -0.55 3.69 5.47
N PRO A 227 -1.24 4.39 6.41
CA PRO A 227 -2.57 3.96 6.88
C PRO A 227 -3.62 3.76 5.78
N LEU A 228 -3.65 4.64 4.77
CA LEU A 228 -4.62 4.55 3.66
C LEU A 228 -4.42 3.30 2.81
N VAL A 229 -3.15 2.92 2.58
CA VAL A 229 -2.81 1.75 1.78
C VAL A 229 -2.95 0.46 2.60
N ILE A 230 -2.61 0.52 3.89
CA ILE A 230 -2.74 -0.61 4.82
C ILE A 230 -4.20 -0.96 5.11
N SER A 231 -5.08 0.03 5.30
CA SER A 231 -6.52 -0.22 5.47
C SER A 231 -7.12 -0.93 4.26
N THR A 232 -6.80 -0.44 3.06
CA THR A 232 -7.16 -1.10 1.79
C THR A 232 -6.66 -2.56 1.74
N LEU A 233 -5.41 -2.79 2.14
CA LEU A 233 -4.83 -4.15 2.16
C LEU A 233 -5.58 -5.05 3.14
N PHE A 234 -5.90 -4.54 4.34
CA PHE A 234 -6.62 -5.29 5.36
C PHE A 234 -8.08 -5.56 4.96
N ASP A 235 -8.73 -4.63 4.24
CA ASP A 235 -10.06 -4.85 3.64
C ASP A 235 -10.01 -6.00 2.63
N SER A 236 -9.00 -6.04 1.75
CA SER A 236 -8.80 -7.15 0.83
C SER A 236 -8.61 -8.48 1.57
N ILE A 237 -7.82 -8.50 2.64
CA ILE A 237 -7.61 -9.69 3.48
C ILE A 237 -8.92 -10.14 4.13
N GLU A 238 -9.68 -9.24 4.76
CA GLU A 238 -10.98 -9.59 5.37
C GLU A 238 -11.95 -10.14 4.34
N ASN A 239 -12.04 -9.54 3.15
CA ASN A 239 -12.94 -10.00 2.11
C ASN A 239 -12.60 -11.44 1.71
N ILE A 240 -11.30 -11.77 1.58
CA ILE A 240 -10.83 -13.15 1.30
C ILE A 240 -11.21 -14.11 2.44
N LEU A 241 -10.99 -13.70 3.69
CA LEU A 241 -11.29 -14.53 4.87
C LEU A 241 -12.80 -14.77 5.02
N ASN A 242 -13.63 -13.78 4.67
CA ASN A 242 -15.09 -13.85 4.70
C ASN A 242 -15.71 -14.77 3.63
N LEU A 243 -14.95 -15.18 2.61
CA LEU A 243 -15.42 -16.19 1.65
C LEU A 243 -15.61 -17.59 2.26
N ASN A 244 -15.33 -17.77 3.56
CA ASN A 244 -15.48 -19.04 4.27
C ASN A 244 -14.72 -20.19 3.56
N ILE A 245 -13.56 -19.90 2.99
CA ILE A 245 -12.61 -20.90 2.45
C ILE A 245 -11.95 -21.75 3.56
N GLY A 246 -12.61 -21.86 4.71
CA GLY A 246 -12.18 -22.59 5.90
C GLY A 246 -11.04 -21.90 6.66
N LEU A 247 -10.92 -20.59 6.56
CA LEU A 247 -9.83 -19.85 7.20
C LEU A 247 -10.26 -19.31 8.56
N ASP A 248 -9.46 -19.62 9.58
CA ASP A 248 -9.57 -19.05 10.91
C ASP A 248 -9.00 -17.63 10.94
N LYS A 249 -9.03 -17.00 12.12
CA LYS A 249 -8.36 -15.72 12.33
C LYS A 249 -6.88 -15.80 12.04
N ILE A 250 -6.33 -14.72 11.51
CA ILE A 250 -4.94 -14.63 11.07
C ILE A 250 -4.08 -13.81 12.04
N ILE A 251 -2.76 -14.02 11.97
CA ILE A 251 -1.75 -13.13 12.56
C ILE A 251 -0.98 -12.46 11.43
N ILE A 252 -0.76 -11.15 11.54
CA ILE A 252 0.01 -10.37 10.59
C ILE A 252 1.45 -10.21 11.11
N TYR A 253 2.42 -10.49 10.26
CA TYR A 253 3.86 -10.36 10.49
C TYR A 253 4.42 -9.33 9.48
N PRO A 254 4.41 -8.03 9.83
CA PRO A 254 4.99 -6.99 8.99
C PRO A 254 6.49 -6.86 9.20
N ASP A 255 7.24 -6.52 8.16
CA ASP A 255 8.67 -6.21 8.30
C ASP A 255 8.88 -5.07 9.30
N SER A 256 9.86 -5.28 10.17
CA SER A 256 10.30 -4.36 11.18
C SER A 256 11.75 -4.04 10.89
N ASP A 257 12.00 -2.94 10.17
CA ASP A 257 13.35 -2.48 9.92
C ASP A 257 13.95 -2.00 11.25
N SER A 258 14.93 -2.74 11.77
CA SER A 258 15.61 -2.48 13.04
C SER A 258 16.22 -1.07 13.14
N ASN A 259 16.41 -0.38 12.02
CA ASN A 259 16.90 1.01 11.98
C ASN A 259 15.79 2.05 12.04
N LYS A 260 14.53 1.61 12.12
CA LYS A 260 13.33 2.43 12.06
C LYS A 260 12.34 1.99 13.13
N ASN A 261 12.69 2.18 14.42
CA ASN A 261 11.81 1.97 15.60
C ASN A 261 10.39 2.53 15.41
N TYR A 262 10.31 3.56 14.60
CA TYR A 262 9.11 4.26 14.24
C TYR A 262 8.10 3.30 13.51
N ILE A 263 8.55 2.40 12.64
CA ILE A 263 7.68 1.43 11.94
C ILE A 263 7.00 0.50 12.97
N ASP A 264 7.76 0.03 13.96
CA ASP A 264 7.22 -0.81 15.03
C ASP A 264 6.18 -0.09 15.88
N ASP A 265 6.40 1.20 16.20
CA ASP A 265 5.43 2.00 16.95
C ASP A 265 4.11 2.15 16.19
N TYR A 266 4.18 2.26 14.86
CA TYR A 266 2.98 2.26 14.00
C TYR A 266 2.23 0.93 14.05
N TRP A 267 2.91 -0.21 13.93
CA TRP A 267 2.26 -1.52 14.02
C TRP A 267 1.65 -1.79 15.40
N LYS A 268 2.31 -1.34 16.48
CA LYS A 268 1.76 -1.40 17.84
C LYS A 268 0.50 -0.55 17.95
N MET A 269 0.54 0.69 17.47
CA MET A 269 -0.63 1.58 17.44
C MET A 269 -1.79 0.96 16.65
N LEU A 270 -1.55 0.41 15.46
CA LEU A 270 -2.59 -0.25 14.67
C LEU A 270 -3.19 -1.44 15.43
N ASN A 271 -2.34 -2.25 16.07
CA ASN A 271 -2.79 -3.40 16.85
C ASN A 271 -3.68 -2.97 18.03
N GLU A 272 -3.33 -1.87 18.71
CA GLU A 272 -4.13 -1.30 19.80
C GLU A 272 -5.45 -0.71 19.31
N VAL A 273 -5.41 0.11 18.25
CA VAL A 273 -6.59 0.85 17.76
C VAL A 273 -7.59 -0.07 17.06
N PHE A 274 -7.11 -0.95 16.16
CA PHE A 274 -7.99 -1.75 15.30
C PHE A 274 -8.41 -3.08 15.91
N LEU A 275 -7.61 -3.65 16.84
CA LEU A 275 -7.86 -4.99 17.38
C LEU A 275 -8.22 -5.03 18.87
N ASP A 276 -8.10 -3.93 19.63
CA ASP A 276 -8.58 -3.90 21.02
C ASP A 276 -10.12 -3.92 21.06
N LYS A 277 -10.66 -4.98 21.66
CA LYS A 277 -12.10 -5.24 21.78
C LYS A 277 -12.81 -4.32 22.78
N LYS A 278 -12.06 -3.61 23.64
CA LYS A 278 -12.67 -2.75 24.67
C LYS A 278 -13.22 -1.43 24.13
N SER A 279 -12.78 -0.98 22.96
CA SER A 279 -13.23 0.25 22.30
C SER A 279 -14.24 0.02 21.16
N ASN A 280 -14.43 -1.22 20.72
CA ASN A 280 -15.00 -1.50 19.41
C ASN A 280 -16.38 -2.18 19.46
N GLU A 281 -17.43 -1.38 19.64
CA GLU A 281 -18.80 -1.81 19.29
C GLU A 281 -19.07 -1.73 17.77
N LYS A 282 -18.20 -1.11 16.94
CA LYS A 282 -18.52 -0.87 15.51
C LYS A 282 -17.42 -0.92 14.43
N GLY A 283 -16.11 -1.04 14.67
CA GLY A 283 -15.14 -0.83 13.56
C GLY A 283 -13.78 -1.53 13.65
N GLY A 284 -13.72 -2.86 13.65
CA GLY A 284 -12.46 -3.61 13.58
C GLY A 284 -12.49 -4.76 12.58
N TYR A 285 -11.30 -5.15 12.10
CA TYR A 285 -11.06 -6.32 11.26
C TYR A 285 -11.30 -7.61 12.07
N LYS A 286 -12.39 -8.34 11.77
CA LYS A 286 -12.89 -9.44 12.61
C LYS A 286 -12.01 -10.70 12.57
N ASN A 287 -11.41 -10.93 11.42
CA ASN A 287 -10.60 -12.09 11.10
C ASN A 287 -9.11 -11.82 11.28
N ILE A 288 -8.68 -10.59 11.51
CA ILE A 288 -7.33 -10.27 11.98
C ILE A 288 -7.29 -10.39 13.51
N SER A 289 -6.49 -11.31 14.05
CA SER A 289 -6.41 -11.54 15.50
C SER A 289 -5.34 -10.71 16.20
N LYS A 290 -4.23 -10.46 15.51
CA LYS A 290 -3.05 -9.77 16.03
C LYS A 290 -2.18 -9.28 14.87
N ILE A 291 -1.54 -8.13 15.08
CA ILE A 291 -0.36 -7.70 14.33
C ILE A 291 0.85 -7.90 15.24
N GLU A 292 1.83 -8.69 14.82
CA GLU A 292 3.04 -8.99 15.58
C GLU A 292 4.10 -7.91 15.31
N PRO A 293 4.41 -7.01 16.28
CA PRO A 293 5.44 -6.00 16.08
C PRO A 293 6.86 -6.59 16.25
N ASN A 294 7.87 -5.87 15.77
CA ASN A 294 9.29 -6.24 15.87
C ASN A 294 9.62 -7.59 15.18
N CYS A 295 9.00 -7.86 14.04
CA CYS A 295 9.35 -9.00 13.20
C CYS A 295 10.49 -8.62 12.26
N LEU A 296 11.72 -9.02 12.58
CA LEU A 296 12.90 -8.75 11.74
C LEU A 296 12.90 -9.68 10.52
N SER A 297 13.10 -9.14 9.31
CA SER A 297 13.15 -9.93 8.06
C SER A 297 14.07 -11.17 8.14
N GLU A 298 15.21 -11.07 8.83
CA GLU A 298 16.16 -12.17 9.01
C GLU A 298 15.58 -13.40 9.72
N ASP A 299 14.57 -13.21 10.57
CA ASP A 299 13.93 -14.29 11.35
C ASP A 299 12.76 -14.94 10.60
N TYR A 300 12.22 -14.28 9.57
CA TYR A 300 10.98 -14.69 8.91
C TYR A 300 11.14 -14.79 7.39
N LEU A 301 11.28 -16.01 6.87
CA LEU A 301 11.32 -16.27 5.42
C LEU A 301 10.10 -15.67 4.69
N GLY A 302 8.92 -15.71 5.30
CA GLY A 302 7.71 -15.11 4.71
C GLY A 302 7.83 -13.60 4.47
N ILE A 303 8.52 -12.87 5.35
CA ILE A 303 8.79 -11.43 5.21
C ILE A 303 9.80 -11.21 4.09
N GLN A 304 10.88 -12.00 4.04
CA GLN A 304 11.88 -11.91 2.96
C GLN A 304 11.24 -12.12 1.58
N LEU A 305 10.30 -13.07 1.47
CA LEU A 305 9.56 -13.32 0.24
C LEU A 305 8.51 -12.24 -0.07
N ALA A 306 8.04 -11.51 0.95
CA ALA A 306 7.27 -10.29 0.75
C ALA A 306 8.14 -9.16 0.19
N ASP A 307 9.41 -8.98 0.62
CA ASP A 307 10.36 -8.03 -0.02
C ASP A 307 10.56 -8.37 -1.49
N VAL A 308 10.73 -9.66 -1.83
CA VAL A 308 10.84 -10.10 -3.23
C VAL A 308 9.59 -9.69 -4.02
N LEU A 309 8.38 -9.98 -3.50
CA LEU A 309 7.12 -9.62 -4.15
C LEU A 309 7.00 -8.10 -4.33
N CYS A 310 7.08 -7.32 -3.26
CA CYS A 310 6.92 -5.87 -3.31
C CYS A 310 8.01 -5.21 -4.18
N SER A 311 9.26 -5.66 -4.07
CA SER A 311 10.37 -5.12 -4.86
C SER A 311 10.33 -5.50 -6.33
N MET A 312 9.94 -6.71 -6.70
CA MET A 312 9.77 -7.05 -8.12
C MET A 312 8.65 -6.23 -8.76
N GLN A 313 7.55 -5.99 -8.03
CA GLN A 313 6.46 -5.14 -8.50
C GLN A 313 6.92 -3.71 -8.74
N ASN A 314 7.67 -3.16 -7.80
CA ASN A 314 8.26 -1.84 -7.95
C ASN A 314 9.27 -1.78 -9.11
N GLU A 315 10.08 -2.83 -9.37
CA GLU A 315 10.94 -2.88 -10.56
C GLU A 315 10.16 -2.92 -11.88
N LEU A 316 9.10 -3.73 -11.95
CA LEU A 316 8.20 -3.82 -13.10
C LEU A 316 7.54 -2.48 -13.44
N LEU A 317 6.96 -1.83 -12.43
CA LEU A 317 6.26 -0.56 -12.58
C LEU A 317 7.19 0.60 -12.97
N ARG A 318 8.51 0.45 -12.79
CA ARG A 318 9.53 1.40 -13.22
C ARG A 318 9.94 1.25 -14.67
N ASP A 319 9.86 0.05 -15.26
CA ASP A 319 10.35 -0.22 -16.63
C ASP A 319 9.53 0.50 -17.71
N GLY A 320 8.33 1.00 -17.38
CA GLY A 320 7.55 1.92 -18.22
C GLY A 320 8.14 3.32 -18.35
N SER A 321 9.07 3.71 -17.48
CA SER A 321 9.67 5.05 -17.40
C SER A 321 11.18 5.00 -17.58
N SER A 322 11.70 4.96 -18.82
CA SER A 322 13.08 5.34 -19.25
C SER A 322 14.33 5.13 -18.33
N LEU A 323 14.31 4.32 -17.26
CA LEU A 323 15.24 4.43 -16.13
C LEU A 323 15.82 3.08 -15.70
N SER A 324 17.00 3.12 -15.06
CA SER A 324 17.70 1.93 -14.58
C SER A 324 17.26 1.51 -13.17
N THR A 325 16.90 0.24 -12.98
CA THR A 325 16.80 -0.40 -11.66
C THR A 325 18.15 -1.04 -11.29
N LYS A 326 18.21 -1.67 -10.10
CA LYS A 326 19.40 -2.42 -9.68
C LYS A 326 19.76 -3.52 -10.68
N HIS A 327 18.75 -4.28 -11.12
CA HIS A 327 18.92 -5.43 -11.98
C HIS A 327 18.77 -5.06 -13.48
N LEU A 328 17.94 -4.07 -13.81
CA LEU A 328 17.74 -3.58 -15.19
C LEU A 328 18.50 -2.27 -15.43
N LYS A 329 19.57 -2.28 -16.23
CA LYS A 329 20.24 -1.04 -16.67
C LYS A 329 19.90 -0.73 -18.13
N LYS A 330 19.42 0.48 -18.45
CA LYS A 330 19.34 0.97 -19.84
C LYS A 330 20.48 1.97 -20.07
N GLY A 331 21.43 1.67 -20.95
CA GLY A 331 22.55 2.59 -21.23
C GLY A 331 23.77 2.03 -21.98
N SER A 332 23.95 0.71 -22.09
CA SER A 332 24.91 0.14 -23.04
C SER A 332 24.17 -0.31 -24.29
N ASN A 333 24.72 -0.07 -25.49
CA ASN A 333 24.21 -0.53 -26.79
C ASN A 333 24.11 -2.08 -26.92
N LYS A 334 24.26 -2.81 -25.81
CA LYS A 334 23.96 -4.22 -25.62
C LYS A 334 23.32 -4.36 -24.24
N ILE A 335 22.02 -4.64 -24.18
CA ILE A 335 21.44 -5.25 -22.99
C ILE A 335 22.05 -6.65 -22.92
N GLY A 336 22.65 -7.00 -21.79
CA GLY A 336 23.26 -8.32 -21.63
C GLY A 336 22.18 -9.40 -21.64
N LYS A 337 22.48 -10.58 -22.18
CA LYS A 337 21.56 -11.73 -22.21
C LYS A 337 20.84 -11.97 -20.87
N ASN A 338 21.59 -11.91 -19.77
CA ASN A 338 21.06 -12.10 -18.41
C ASN A 338 20.01 -11.06 -17.99
N GLN A 339 20.10 -9.82 -18.48
CA GLN A 339 19.12 -8.76 -18.18
C GLN A 339 17.84 -8.93 -18.98
N ASN A 340 17.93 -9.41 -20.23
CA ASN A 340 16.76 -9.77 -21.03
C ASN A 340 16.03 -10.96 -20.40
N GLU A 341 16.75 -12.03 -20.05
CA GLU A 341 16.17 -13.19 -19.37
C GLU A 341 15.47 -12.78 -18.06
N TYR A 342 16.10 -11.92 -17.27
CA TYR A 342 15.50 -11.41 -16.03
C TYR A 342 14.23 -10.59 -16.27
N ARG A 343 14.23 -9.74 -17.30
CA ARG A 343 13.05 -8.96 -17.70
C ARG A 343 11.91 -9.86 -18.18
N GLU A 344 12.22 -10.88 -18.96
CA GLU A 344 11.24 -11.87 -19.42
C GLU A 344 10.58 -12.56 -18.21
N ILE A 345 11.36 -13.03 -17.24
CA ILE A 345 10.84 -13.63 -16.00
C ILE A 345 9.95 -12.65 -15.23
N LEU A 346 10.34 -11.38 -15.09
CA LEU A 346 9.52 -10.37 -14.42
C LEU A 346 8.17 -10.17 -15.13
N ASN A 347 8.18 -10.07 -16.46
CA ASN A 347 6.95 -9.89 -17.25
C ASN A 347 6.04 -11.11 -17.14
N GLU A 348 6.58 -12.31 -17.27
CA GLU A 348 5.84 -13.57 -17.10
C GLU A 348 5.20 -13.66 -15.71
N LEU A 349 5.94 -13.29 -14.66
CA LEU A 349 5.41 -13.23 -13.29
C LEU A 349 4.27 -12.23 -13.15
N ASN A 350 4.39 -11.05 -13.76
CA ASN A 350 3.32 -10.06 -13.72
C ASN A 350 2.07 -10.55 -14.48
N GLU A 351 2.25 -11.16 -15.65
CA GLU A 351 1.15 -11.76 -16.41
C GLU A 351 0.45 -12.86 -15.61
N LEU A 352 1.21 -13.72 -14.93
CA LEU A 352 0.67 -14.79 -14.10
C LEU A 352 -0.11 -14.23 -12.90
N LEU A 353 0.40 -13.20 -12.23
CA LEU A 353 -0.28 -12.50 -11.13
C LEU A 353 -1.58 -11.85 -11.60
N LEU A 354 -1.56 -11.14 -12.74
CA LEU A 354 -2.76 -10.51 -13.30
C LEU A 354 -3.78 -11.55 -13.73
N PHE A 355 -3.34 -12.66 -14.35
CA PHE A 355 -4.21 -13.77 -14.71
C PHE A 355 -4.89 -14.37 -13.47
N MET A 356 -4.12 -14.71 -12.44
CA MET A 356 -4.66 -15.25 -11.19
C MET A 356 -5.65 -14.27 -10.54
N ASN A 357 -5.33 -12.97 -10.49
CA ASN A 357 -6.22 -11.95 -9.97
C ASN A 357 -7.56 -11.91 -10.73
N GLN A 358 -7.51 -11.95 -12.06
CA GLN A 358 -8.72 -11.98 -12.90
C GLN A 358 -9.56 -13.23 -12.65
N GLU A 359 -8.95 -14.41 -12.57
CA GLU A 359 -9.68 -15.66 -12.35
C GLU A 359 -10.34 -15.71 -10.96
N ILE A 360 -9.66 -15.21 -9.94
CA ILE A 360 -10.22 -15.10 -8.58
C ILE A 360 -11.34 -14.07 -8.54
N TYR A 361 -11.15 -12.91 -9.17
CA TYR A 361 -12.21 -11.90 -9.26
C TYR A 361 -13.44 -12.44 -10.00
N LYS A 362 -13.28 -13.16 -11.11
CA LYS A 362 -14.40 -13.79 -11.82
C LYS A 362 -15.12 -14.81 -10.96
N LYS A 363 -14.38 -15.60 -10.18
CA LYS A 363 -14.94 -16.70 -9.38
C LYS A 363 -15.59 -16.25 -8.07
N PHE A 364 -15.03 -15.22 -7.44
CA PHE A 364 -15.40 -14.82 -6.07
C PHE A 364 -15.75 -13.33 -5.91
N GLY A 365 -15.54 -12.50 -6.94
CA GLY A 365 -15.76 -11.05 -6.86
C GLY A 365 -14.70 -10.31 -6.04
N ILE A 366 -13.53 -10.90 -5.82
CA ILE A 366 -12.46 -10.35 -4.97
C ILE A 366 -11.18 -10.11 -5.78
N SER A 367 -10.54 -8.96 -5.55
CA SER A 367 -9.21 -8.66 -6.07
C SER A 367 -8.13 -9.00 -5.03
N LEU A 368 -7.14 -9.79 -5.42
CA LEU A 368 -5.89 -9.98 -4.67
C LEU A 368 -4.91 -8.82 -4.86
N ILE A 369 -5.02 -8.16 -6.01
CA ILE A 369 -4.18 -7.04 -6.43
C ILE A 369 -5.10 -5.83 -6.52
N THR A 370 -5.00 -4.91 -5.57
CA THR A 370 -5.76 -3.66 -5.63
C THR A 370 -4.85 -2.57 -6.18
N GLU A 371 -5.30 -1.89 -7.24
CA GLU A 371 -4.55 -0.81 -7.89
C GLU A 371 -5.35 0.49 -7.85
N PHE A 372 -4.68 1.58 -7.47
CA PHE A 372 -5.25 2.93 -7.39
C PHE A 372 -4.38 3.94 -8.12
#